data_AF-A0A120FRA8-F1
#
_entry.id   AF-A0A120FRA8-F1
#
_cell.length_a   1.000
_cell.length_b   1.000
_cell.length_c   1.000
_cell.angle_alpha   90.00
_cell.angle_beta   90.00
_cell.angle_gamma   90.00
#
_symmetry.space_group_name_H-M   'P 1'
#
loop_
_entity.id
_entity.type
_entity.pdbx_description
1 polymer ?
#
loop_
_entity_poly.entity_id
_entity_poly.type
_entity_poly.pdbx_seq_one_letter_code
_entity_poly.pdbx_strand_id
1 'polypeptide(L)'
;MKIAFDENVPIAMVKVFQTFANERQLKKKIGAFEITSATQYTPKPTDGDYLKKNDAPWIKRFATAGGRVVISGDTDMRYVPHERLALIQAGMLVFFFDGKWSQWDFFRKCSLLIHHWPAIASRIKRGKAPAFWHVPLSWHEKAKLRKVSTDDPKKLKLERKIKHRPTRRPPEMKKSEPPVAREPTLLDLMAAPAKER
;
A
#
# COMPACT_ATOMS: atom_id res chain seq x y z
N MET A 1 3.70 18.86 16.20
CA MET A 1 3.76 17.55 15.50
C MET A 1 4.90 17.60 14.50
N LYS A 2 5.75 16.57 14.44
CA LYS A 2 6.90 16.54 13.53
C LYS A 2 6.58 15.89 12.19
N ILE A 3 6.99 16.56 11.11
CA ILE A 3 6.83 16.15 9.72
C ILE A 3 8.22 16.04 9.09
N ALA A 4 8.57 14.87 8.56
CA ALA A 4 9.79 14.66 7.81
C ALA A 4 9.51 14.73 6.31
N PHE A 5 10.37 15.45 5.59
CA PHE A 5 10.48 15.37 4.14
C PHE A 5 11.62 14.45 3.75
N ASP A 6 11.31 13.49 2.90
CA ASP A 6 12.25 12.54 2.33
C ASP A 6 13.31 13.20 1.41
N GLU A 7 14.39 12.48 1.13
CA GLU A 7 15.54 12.92 0.33
C GLU A 7 15.14 13.21 -1.13
N ASN A 8 14.10 12.54 -1.63
CA ASN A 8 13.53 12.76 -2.97
C ASN A 8 12.64 14.01 -3.08
N VAL A 9 12.47 14.77 -2.00
CA VAL A 9 11.78 16.05 -2.00
C VAL A 9 12.81 17.19 -2.06
N PRO A 10 12.59 18.23 -2.89
CA PRO A 10 13.53 19.34 -2.99
C PRO A 10 13.83 20.00 -1.63
N ILE A 11 15.11 20.03 -1.22
CA ILE A 11 15.53 20.57 0.08
C ILE A 11 15.16 22.04 0.28
N ALA A 12 15.12 22.82 -0.80
CA ALA A 12 14.66 24.21 -0.79
C ALA A 12 13.20 24.30 -0.30
N MET A 13 12.35 23.34 -0.66
CA MET A 13 10.97 23.31 -0.21
C MET A 13 10.86 23.04 1.29
N VAL A 14 11.75 22.21 1.86
CA VAL A 14 11.79 21.98 3.31
C VAL A 14 11.98 23.31 4.05
N LYS A 15 12.93 24.14 3.58
CA LYS A 15 13.18 25.48 4.15
C LYS A 15 11.97 26.40 3.99
N VAL A 16 11.36 26.43 2.80
CA VAL A 16 10.14 27.23 2.55
C VAL A 16 9.02 26.82 3.51
N PHE A 17 8.79 25.53 3.70
CA PHE A 17 7.76 25.05 4.61
C PHE A 17 8.10 25.28 6.08
N GLN A 18 9.37 25.21 6.47
CA GLN A 18 9.82 25.63 7.81
C GLN A 18 9.48 27.11 8.06
N THR A 19 9.76 27.99 7.09
CA THR A 19 9.37 29.40 7.17
C THR A 19 7.85 29.55 7.25
N PHE A 20 7.09 28.85 6.42
CA PHE A 20 5.62 28.85 6.45
C PHE A 20 5.04 28.30 7.76
N ALA A 21 5.70 27.35 8.42
CA ALA A 21 5.27 26.83 9.70
C ALA A 21 5.41 27.87 10.84
N ASN A 22 6.35 28.80 10.70
CA ASN A 22 6.55 29.91 11.63
C ASN A 22 5.59 31.09 11.36
N GLU A 23 5.02 31.17 10.17
CA GLU A 23 4.09 32.22 9.76
C GLU A 23 2.77 32.15 10.56
N ARG A 24 2.41 33.25 11.25
CA ARG A 24 1.27 33.28 12.19
C ARG A 24 -0.06 32.93 11.53
N GLN A 25 -0.29 33.38 10.30
CA GLN A 25 -1.53 33.12 9.57
C GLN A 25 -1.69 31.63 9.23
N LEU A 26 -0.61 30.98 8.83
CA LEU A 26 -0.61 29.56 8.49
C LEU A 26 -0.68 28.69 9.74
N LYS A 27 0.00 29.08 10.81
CA LYS A 27 -0.10 28.41 12.12
C LYS A 27 -1.53 28.36 12.64
N LYS A 28 -2.31 29.43 12.46
CA LYS A 28 -3.75 29.46 12.83
C LYS A 28 -4.59 28.51 11.97
N LYS A 29 -4.38 28.50 10.65
CA LYS A 29 -5.19 27.70 9.72
C LYS A 29 -4.89 26.20 9.81
N ILE A 30 -3.60 25.88 9.86
CA ILE A 30 -3.13 24.52 9.64
C ILE A 30 -2.71 23.85 10.96
N GLY A 31 -2.14 24.61 11.89
CA GLY A 31 -1.63 24.14 13.19
C GLY A 31 -0.13 24.36 13.34
N ALA A 32 0.40 24.03 14.52
CA ALA A 32 1.83 24.08 14.79
C ALA A 32 2.51 22.76 14.36
N PHE A 33 3.28 22.83 13.28
CA PHE A 33 4.09 21.71 12.80
C PHE A 33 5.57 22.06 12.92
N GLU A 34 6.36 21.06 13.21
CA GLU A 34 7.81 21.12 13.13
C GLU A 34 8.21 20.33 11.91
N ILE A 35 8.90 20.98 10.98
CA ILE A 35 9.23 20.41 9.68
C ILE A 35 10.73 20.15 9.66
N THR A 36 11.10 18.92 9.40
CA THR A 36 12.48 18.44 9.40
C THR A 36 12.79 17.71 8.10
N SER A 37 14.07 17.63 7.75
CA SER A 37 14.54 16.78 6.66
C SER A 37 14.79 15.37 7.18
N ALA A 38 14.47 14.33 6.38
CA ALA A 38 14.77 12.94 6.71
C ALA A 38 16.28 12.73 6.90
N THR A 39 17.12 13.47 6.17
CA THR A 39 18.58 13.45 6.27
C THR A 39 19.12 13.74 7.68
N GLN A 40 18.35 14.40 8.56
CA GLN A 40 18.74 14.62 9.95
C GLN A 40 18.67 13.35 10.80
N TYR A 41 17.89 12.37 10.36
CA TYR A 41 17.68 11.10 11.03
C TYR A 41 18.34 9.93 10.30
N THR A 42 18.74 10.12 9.04
CA THR A 42 19.48 9.12 8.25
C THR A 42 20.78 8.73 8.96
N PRO A 43 20.99 7.44 9.28
CA PRO A 43 22.23 6.99 9.90
C PRO A 43 23.41 7.23 8.94
N LYS A 44 24.54 7.64 9.51
CA LYS A 44 25.78 7.80 8.74
C LYS A 44 26.49 6.44 8.61
N PRO A 45 27.35 6.23 7.61
CA PRO A 45 28.12 4.98 7.48
C PRO A 45 28.95 4.59 8.70
N THR A 46 29.23 5.54 9.58
CA THR A 46 29.93 5.37 10.86
C THR A 46 29.04 4.84 11.98
N ASP A 47 27.72 4.88 11.81
CA ASP A 47 26.75 4.49 12.83
C ASP A 47 26.51 2.97 12.76
N GLY A 48 26.40 2.30 13.91
CA GLY A 48 26.24 0.84 13.98
C GLY A 48 24.91 0.30 13.43
N ASP A 49 23.90 1.15 13.24
CA ASP A 49 22.60 0.83 12.65
C ASP A 49 22.50 1.26 11.17
N TYR A 50 23.61 1.68 10.55
CA TYR A 50 23.65 2.00 9.12
C TYR A 50 23.44 0.75 8.27
N LEU A 51 22.42 0.80 7.43
CA LEU A 51 22.14 -0.22 6.43
C LEU A 51 22.02 0.46 5.07
N LYS A 52 22.85 0.05 4.12
CA LYS A 52 22.87 0.63 2.77
C LYS A 52 21.51 0.37 2.08
N LYS A 53 20.92 1.43 1.50
CA LYS A 53 19.62 1.39 0.79
C LYS A 53 18.48 0.83 1.65
N ASN A 54 18.45 1.20 2.92
CA ASN A 54 17.38 0.79 3.82
C ASN A 54 16.92 2.00 4.63
N ASP A 55 15.66 2.35 4.46
CA ASP A 55 15.05 3.49 5.13
C ASP A 55 14.52 3.18 6.54
N ALA A 56 14.44 1.90 6.92
CA ALA A 56 13.90 1.50 8.22
C ALA A 56 14.61 2.13 9.44
N PRO A 57 15.96 2.28 9.48
CA PRO A 57 16.64 2.86 10.64
C PRO A 57 16.25 4.31 10.91
N TRP A 58 16.20 5.16 9.89
CA TRP A 58 15.88 6.57 10.08
C TRP A 58 14.42 6.78 10.44
N ILE A 59 13.51 5.97 9.90
CA ILE A 59 12.08 5.98 10.25
C ILE A 59 11.91 5.70 11.75
N LYS A 60 12.66 4.73 12.29
CA LYS A 60 12.66 4.43 13.73
C LYS A 60 13.20 5.60 14.55
N ARG A 61 14.35 6.17 14.16
CA ARG A 61 14.94 7.35 14.83
C ARG A 61 13.97 8.54 14.83
N PHE A 62 13.32 8.80 13.70
CA PHE A 62 12.33 9.86 13.56
C PHE A 62 11.10 9.60 14.44
N ALA A 63 10.58 8.37 14.48
CA ALA A 63 9.48 7.97 15.35
C ALA A 63 9.80 8.22 16.83
N THR A 64 10.99 7.79 17.28
CA THR A 64 11.48 8.00 18.65
C THR A 64 11.60 9.49 18.99
N ALA A 65 11.98 10.32 18.01
CA ALA A 65 12.04 11.77 18.17
C ALA A 65 10.66 12.47 18.20
N GLY A 66 9.55 11.71 18.17
CA GLY A 66 8.18 12.24 18.14
C GLY A 66 7.65 12.53 16.74
N GLY A 67 8.35 12.05 15.70
CA GLY A 67 7.93 12.06 14.31
C GLY A 67 6.64 11.30 14.10
N ARG A 68 5.70 11.87 13.33
CA ARG A 68 4.42 11.21 13.01
C ARG A 68 4.04 11.21 11.54
N VAL A 69 4.65 12.10 10.75
CA VAL A 69 4.29 12.27 9.35
C VAL A 69 5.54 12.23 8.49
N VAL A 70 5.47 11.49 7.39
CA VAL A 70 6.50 11.44 6.35
C VAL A 70 5.89 11.86 5.02
N ILE A 71 6.57 12.74 4.31
CA ILE A 71 6.25 13.12 2.93
C ILE A 71 7.38 12.59 2.06
N SER A 72 7.09 11.56 1.27
CA SER A 72 8.08 10.84 0.48
C SER A 72 7.85 10.98 -1.01
N GLY A 73 8.95 11.27 -1.71
CA GLY A 73 9.01 11.22 -3.18
C GLY A 73 9.31 9.82 -3.69
N ASP A 74 9.71 8.89 -2.82
CA ASP A 74 9.95 7.50 -3.13
C ASP A 74 8.69 6.64 -2.96
N THR A 75 8.18 6.08 -4.05
CA THR A 75 7.06 5.13 -3.97
C THR A 75 7.48 3.72 -3.54
N ASP A 76 8.78 3.41 -3.60
CA ASP A 76 9.29 2.06 -3.42
C ASP A 76 9.25 1.63 -1.95
N MET A 77 9.34 2.58 -1.01
CA MET A 77 9.14 2.35 0.43
C MET A 77 7.82 1.64 0.75
N ARG A 78 6.81 1.76 -0.12
CA ARG A 78 5.52 1.05 0.02
C ARG A 78 5.62 -0.43 -0.38
N TYR A 79 6.48 -0.75 -1.35
CA TYR A 79 6.59 -2.09 -1.94
C TYR A 79 7.65 -2.93 -1.25
N VAL A 80 8.63 -2.30 -0.60
CA VAL A 80 9.66 -2.96 0.20
C VAL A 80 9.09 -3.41 1.55
N PRO A 81 9.01 -4.73 1.85
CA PRO A 81 8.28 -5.22 3.01
C PRO A 81 8.81 -4.72 4.36
N HIS A 82 10.13 -4.58 4.50
CA HIS A 82 10.76 -4.19 5.77
C HIS A 82 10.62 -2.69 6.06
N GLU A 83 10.77 -1.83 5.06
CA GLU A 83 10.56 -0.37 5.19
C GLU A 83 9.10 -0.05 5.48
N ARG A 84 8.20 -0.68 4.74
CA ARG A 84 6.77 -0.53 4.99
C ARG A 84 6.38 -1.02 6.37
N LEU A 85 6.90 -2.17 6.82
CA LEU A 85 6.66 -2.66 8.18
C LEU A 85 7.18 -1.65 9.23
N ALA A 86 8.34 -1.02 9.00
CA ALA A 86 8.85 0.04 9.86
C ALA A 86 7.90 1.24 9.92
N LEU A 87 7.34 1.69 8.80
CA LEU A 87 6.34 2.78 8.76
C LEU A 87 5.07 2.42 9.55
N ILE A 88 4.62 1.17 9.46
CA ILE A 88 3.41 0.69 10.15
C ILE A 88 3.64 0.60 11.65
N GLN A 89 4.74 -0.04 12.06
CA GLN A 89 5.11 -0.19 13.47
C GLN A 89 5.37 1.16 14.13
N ALA A 90 5.98 2.10 13.39
CA ALA A 90 6.18 3.47 13.84
C ALA A 90 4.87 4.29 13.89
N GLY A 91 3.74 3.75 13.42
CA GLY A 91 2.46 4.45 13.43
C GLY A 91 2.47 5.70 12.56
N MET A 92 3.13 5.66 11.40
CA MET A 92 3.34 6.84 10.56
C MET A 92 2.16 7.15 9.64
N LEU A 93 1.92 8.45 9.44
CA LEU A 93 1.13 8.99 8.34
C LEU A 93 2.06 9.30 7.18
N VAL A 94 1.93 8.59 6.06
CA VAL A 94 2.86 8.73 4.93
C VAL A 94 2.13 9.23 3.70
N PHE A 95 2.68 10.26 3.06
CA PHE A 95 2.22 10.81 1.80
C PHE A 95 3.24 10.49 0.71
N PHE A 96 2.85 9.63 -0.21
CA PHE A 96 3.64 9.24 -1.37
C PHE A 96 3.21 10.06 -2.59
N PHE A 97 4.17 10.64 -3.30
CA PHE A 97 3.92 11.12 -4.66
C PHE A 97 3.83 9.95 -5.64
N ASP A 98 3.31 10.17 -6.85
CA ASP A 98 3.25 9.13 -7.87
C ASP A 98 4.64 8.84 -8.45
N GLY A 99 4.86 7.66 -9.04
CA GLY A 99 6.20 7.19 -9.46
C GLY A 99 6.87 8.07 -10.52
N LYS A 100 6.11 8.85 -11.30
CA LYS A 100 6.67 9.83 -12.25
C LYS A 100 7.24 11.09 -11.58
N TRP A 101 7.01 11.28 -10.28
CA TRP A 101 7.49 12.42 -9.51
C TRP A 101 9.00 12.58 -9.60
N SER A 102 9.76 11.49 -9.44
CA SER A 102 11.22 11.52 -9.44
C SER A 102 11.78 12.11 -10.74
N GLN A 103 11.11 11.86 -11.87
CA GLN A 103 11.48 12.32 -13.22
C GLN A 103 11.13 13.79 -13.49
N TRP A 104 10.37 14.46 -12.62
CA TRP A 104 9.97 15.85 -12.84
C TRP A 104 11.07 16.85 -12.50
N ASP A 105 11.09 17.96 -13.23
CA ASP A 105 11.96 19.08 -12.95
C ASP A 105 11.69 19.70 -11.59
N PHE A 106 12.72 20.31 -11.02
CA PHE A 106 12.68 20.96 -9.71
C PHE A 106 11.48 21.90 -9.53
N PHE A 107 11.25 22.83 -10.47
CA PHE A 107 10.16 23.80 -10.36
C PHE A 107 8.77 23.17 -10.42
N ARG A 108 8.60 22.09 -11.19
CA ARG A 108 7.34 21.34 -11.26
C ARG A 108 7.06 20.61 -9.95
N LYS A 109 8.10 20.03 -9.33
CA LYS A 109 8.00 19.42 -7.99
C LYS A 109 7.57 20.48 -6.97
N CYS A 110 8.26 21.61 -6.92
CA CYS A 110 7.97 22.69 -5.97
C CYS A 110 6.53 23.20 -6.09
N SER A 111 6.08 23.49 -7.30
CA SER A 111 4.73 24.01 -7.53
C SER A 111 3.65 22.98 -7.16
N LEU A 112 3.84 21.69 -7.44
CA LEU A 112 2.83 20.67 -7.14
C LEU A 112 2.73 20.45 -5.63
N LEU A 113 3.86 20.45 -4.93
CA LEU A 113 3.91 20.31 -3.49
C LEU A 113 3.20 21.48 -2.79
N ILE A 114 3.42 22.72 -3.24
CA ILE A 114 2.70 23.91 -2.73
C ILE A 114 1.20 23.78 -2.99
N HIS A 115 0.81 23.40 -4.21
CA HIS A 115 -0.59 23.26 -4.60
C HIS A 115 -1.33 22.23 -3.74
N HIS A 116 -0.73 21.07 -3.46
CA HIS A 116 -1.36 20.02 -2.65
C HIS A 116 -1.17 20.17 -1.14
N TRP A 117 -0.33 21.12 -0.69
CA TRP A 117 -0.03 21.31 0.73
C TRP A 117 -1.28 21.50 1.62
N PRO A 118 -2.28 22.32 1.24
CA PRO A 118 -3.48 22.49 2.07
C PRO A 118 -4.25 21.17 2.28
N ALA A 119 -4.32 20.32 1.24
CA ALA A 119 -4.97 19.03 1.32
C ALA A 119 -4.19 18.05 2.21
N ILE A 120 -2.85 18.00 2.05
CA ILE A 120 -1.96 17.18 2.88
C ILE A 120 -2.11 17.59 4.34
N ALA A 121 -2.03 18.88 4.64
CA ALA A 121 -2.02 19.35 6.01
C ALA A 121 -3.39 19.23 6.70
N SER A 122 -4.49 19.43 5.96
CA SER A 122 -5.84 19.08 6.43
C SER A 122 -5.95 17.59 6.78
N ARG A 123 -5.31 16.72 5.99
CA ARG A 123 -5.28 15.29 6.24
C ARG A 123 -4.40 14.93 7.42
N ILE A 124 -3.27 15.58 7.62
CA ILE A 124 -2.41 15.41 8.79
C ILE A 124 -3.20 15.71 10.07
N LYS A 125 -3.97 16.81 10.09
CA LYS A 125 -4.75 17.21 11.27
C LYS A 125 -5.88 16.23 11.62
N ARG A 126 -6.51 15.62 10.61
CA ARG A 126 -7.68 14.73 10.77
C ARG A 126 -7.35 13.24 10.73
N GLY A 127 -6.16 12.89 10.25
CA GLY A 127 -5.78 11.52 9.93
C GLY A 127 -5.49 10.69 11.18
N LYS A 128 -6.02 9.47 11.21
CA LYS A 128 -5.59 8.43 12.15
C LYS A 128 -4.42 7.67 11.54
N ALA A 129 -3.39 7.43 12.34
CA ALA A 129 -2.21 6.68 11.94
C ALA A 129 -2.30 5.21 12.43
N PRO A 130 -1.64 4.24 11.78
CA PRO A 130 -0.87 4.38 10.53
C PRO A 130 -1.79 4.48 9.30
N ALA A 131 -1.45 5.37 8.37
CA ALA A 131 -2.17 5.45 7.09
C ALA A 131 -1.30 6.01 5.97
N PHE A 132 -1.43 5.40 4.79
CA PHE A 132 -0.73 5.82 3.59
C PHE A 132 -1.67 6.56 2.64
N TRP A 133 -1.15 7.63 2.05
CA TRP A 133 -1.86 8.52 1.15
C TRP A 133 -1.05 8.68 -0.12
N HIS A 134 -1.74 8.69 -1.25
CA HIS A 134 -1.15 8.97 -2.55
C HIS A 134 -1.55 10.38 -2.99
N VAL A 135 -0.55 11.22 -3.25
CA VAL A 135 -0.70 12.56 -3.78
C VAL A 135 -0.75 12.48 -5.32
N PRO A 136 -1.83 12.94 -5.96
CA PRO A 136 -1.95 12.86 -7.41
C PRO A 136 -1.03 13.87 -8.11
N LEU A 137 -0.53 13.52 -9.30
CA LEU A 137 0.25 14.41 -10.17
C LEU A 137 -0.62 15.39 -10.98
N SER A 138 -1.82 15.69 -10.52
CA SER A 138 -2.77 16.58 -11.21
C SER A 138 -2.92 17.91 -10.49
N TRP A 139 -3.14 18.97 -11.26
CA TRP A 139 -3.35 20.35 -10.79
C TRP A 139 -4.82 20.69 -10.49
N HIS A 140 -5.71 19.73 -10.66
CA HIS A 140 -7.13 19.97 -10.41
C HIS A 140 -7.37 20.12 -8.92
N GLU A 141 -8.02 21.21 -8.50
CA GLU A 141 -8.37 21.46 -7.10
C GLU A 141 -9.26 20.35 -6.49
N LYS A 142 -10.00 19.65 -7.34
CA LYS A 142 -10.85 18.51 -6.96
C LYS A 142 -10.07 17.20 -6.82
N ALA A 143 -8.78 17.16 -7.14
CA ALA A 143 -7.97 15.96 -7.05
C ALA A 143 -7.75 15.56 -5.59
N LYS A 144 -8.54 14.59 -5.13
CA LYS A 144 -8.49 14.11 -3.76
C LYS A 144 -7.27 13.21 -3.55
N LEU A 145 -6.65 13.34 -2.38
CA LEU A 145 -5.65 12.38 -1.89
C LEU A 145 -6.28 10.98 -1.81
N ARG A 146 -5.65 9.99 -2.43
CA ARG A 146 -6.18 8.61 -2.44
C ARG A 146 -5.61 7.85 -1.25
N LYS A 147 -6.48 7.19 -0.47
CA LYS A 147 -6.01 6.30 0.60
C LYS A 147 -5.38 5.05 -0.02
N VAL A 148 -4.19 4.72 0.45
CA VAL A 148 -3.46 3.54 0.04
C VAL A 148 -3.61 2.47 1.13
N SER A 149 -3.79 1.21 0.72
CA SER A 149 -3.80 0.11 1.69
C SER A 149 -2.42 -0.06 2.31
N THR A 150 -2.44 -0.28 3.62
CA THR A 150 -1.29 -0.59 4.46
C THR A 150 -0.82 -2.05 4.28
N ASP A 151 -1.68 -2.91 3.73
CA ASP A 151 -1.40 -4.34 3.54
C ASP A 151 -0.42 -4.62 2.39
N ASP A 152 0.09 -5.85 2.32
CA ASP A 152 1.02 -6.26 1.27
C ASP A 152 0.37 -6.18 -0.09
N PRO A 153 0.92 -5.39 -1.03
CA PRO A 153 0.39 -5.36 -2.39
C PRO A 153 0.48 -6.76 -3.03
N LYS A 154 1.45 -7.58 -2.63
CA LYS A 154 1.55 -8.99 -3.03
C LYS A 154 0.44 -9.86 -2.42
N LYS A 155 0.13 -9.69 -1.12
CA LYS A 155 -0.99 -10.38 -0.47
C LYS A 155 -2.33 -9.97 -1.09
N LEU A 156 -2.56 -8.69 -1.31
CA LEU A 156 -3.76 -8.17 -1.97
C LEU A 156 -3.91 -8.69 -3.40
N LYS A 157 -2.81 -8.79 -4.18
CA LYS A 157 -2.84 -9.41 -5.52
C LYS A 157 -3.18 -10.90 -5.44
N LEU A 158 -2.63 -11.62 -4.46
CA LEU A 158 -2.92 -13.04 -4.26
C LEU A 158 -4.38 -13.26 -3.84
N GLU A 159 -4.89 -12.49 -2.89
CA GLU A 159 -6.29 -12.53 -2.44
C GLU A 159 -7.27 -12.19 -3.57
N ARG A 160 -6.96 -11.20 -4.40
CA ARG A 160 -7.76 -10.88 -5.59
C ARG A 160 -7.77 -12.04 -6.58
N LYS A 161 -6.62 -12.70 -6.81
CA LYS A 161 -6.54 -13.89 -7.67
C LYS A 161 -7.30 -15.08 -7.09
N ILE A 162 -7.30 -15.26 -5.77
CA ILE A 162 -8.05 -16.31 -5.09
C ILE A 162 -9.56 -16.05 -5.22
N LYS A 163 -10.02 -14.81 -4.99
CA LYS A 163 -11.44 -14.42 -5.13
C LYS A 163 -11.96 -14.53 -6.57
N HIS A 164 -11.12 -14.22 -7.56
CA HIS A 164 -11.49 -14.31 -8.97
C HIS A 164 -11.23 -15.67 -9.60
N ARG A 165 -10.77 -16.67 -8.84
CA ARG A 165 -10.63 -18.02 -9.37
C ARG A 165 -12.05 -18.58 -9.53
N PRO A 166 -12.54 -18.82 -10.75
CA PRO A 166 -13.85 -19.41 -10.92
C PRO A 166 -13.84 -20.75 -10.19
N THR A 167 -14.83 -20.95 -9.31
CA THR A 167 -15.11 -22.25 -8.71
C THR A 167 -15.20 -23.25 -9.86
N ARG A 168 -14.20 -24.13 -9.99
CA ARG A 168 -14.29 -25.27 -10.89
C ARG A 168 -15.55 -26.01 -10.46
N ARG A 169 -16.61 -25.93 -11.27
CA ARG A 169 -17.78 -26.77 -11.09
C ARG A 169 -17.26 -28.21 -11.00
N PRO A 170 -17.65 -28.99 -9.99
CA PRO A 170 -17.28 -30.39 -9.94
C PRO A 170 -17.67 -31.04 -11.28
N PRO A 171 -16.83 -31.93 -11.84
CA PRO A 171 -17.14 -32.58 -13.09
C PRO A 171 -18.50 -33.25 -12.96
N GLU A 172 -19.41 -32.84 -13.84
CA GLU A 172 -20.76 -33.39 -13.95
C GLU A 172 -20.62 -34.90 -14.11
N MET A 173 -20.97 -35.65 -13.05
CA MET A 173 -21.00 -37.10 -13.09
C MET A 173 -21.95 -37.48 -14.21
N LYS A 174 -21.39 -37.95 -15.34
CA LYS A 174 -22.17 -38.52 -16.43
C LYS A 174 -23.08 -39.58 -15.83
N LYS A 175 -24.39 -39.34 -15.89
CA LYS A 175 -25.41 -40.36 -15.61
C LYS A 175 -25.04 -41.58 -16.46
N SER A 176 -24.64 -42.65 -15.79
CA SER A 176 -24.52 -43.97 -16.39
C SER A 176 -25.86 -44.33 -17.04
N GLU A 177 -25.82 -44.69 -18.32
CA GLU A 177 -26.97 -45.22 -19.06
C GLU A 177 -27.57 -46.44 -18.33
N PRO A 178 -28.90 -46.66 -18.44
CA PRO A 178 -29.53 -47.84 -17.86
C PRO A 178 -28.99 -49.11 -18.54
N PRO A 179 -28.87 -50.23 -17.82
CA PRO A 179 -28.37 -51.48 -18.39
C PRO A 179 -29.35 -51.98 -19.46
N VAL A 180 -28.84 -52.19 -20.67
CA VAL A 180 -29.53 -52.88 -21.76
C VAL A 180 -29.97 -54.26 -21.25
N ALA A 181 -31.25 -54.58 -21.42
CA ALA A 181 -31.81 -55.88 -21.09
C ALA A 181 -31.02 -56.98 -21.81
N ARG A 182 -30.41 -57.89 -21.03
CA ARG A 182 -29.78 -59.10 -21.58
C ARG A 182 -30.86 -59.98 -22.20
N GLU A 183 -30.69 -60.33 -23.47
CA GLU A 183 -31.46 -61.40 -24.08
C GLU A 183 -31.14 -62.73 -23.36
N PRO A 184 -32.14 -63.57 -23.08
CA PRO A 184 -31.93 -64.85 -22.43
C PRO A 184 -31.08 -65.76 -23.34
N THR A 185 -29.98 -66.28 -22.79
CA THR A 185 -29.13 -67.24 -23.50
C THR A 185 -29.77 -68.63 -23.47
N LEU A 186 -29.40 -69.47 -24.44
CA LEU A 186 -29.90 -70.85 -24.59
C LEU A 186 -29.73 -71.71 -23.31
N LEU A 187 -28.81 -71.33 -22.42
CA LEU A 187 -28.60 -71.93 -21.10
C LEU A 187 -29.75 -71.68 -20.11
N ASP A 188 -30.47 -70.56 -20.21
CA ASP A 188 -31.62 -70.25 -19.33
C ASP A 188 -32.88 -71.08 -19.68
N LEU A 189 -32.97 -71.59 -20.92
CA LEU A 189 -34.08 -72.43 -21.37
C LEU A 189 -33.94 -73.91 -21.00
N MET A 190 -32.76 -74.35 -20.57
CA MET A 190 -32.51 -75.76 -20.22
C MET A 190 -32.66 -76.06 -18.72
N ALA A 191 -32.93 -75.06 -17.88
CA ALA A 191 -32.98 -75.19 -16.42
C ALA A 191 -34.42 -75.30 -15.86
N ALA A 192 -35.35 -75.94 -16.58
CA ALA A 192 -36.66 -76.27 -16.03
C ALA A 192 -36.61 -77.67 -15.36
N PRO A 193 -36.84 -77.80 -14.04
CA PRO A 193 -36.90 -79.10 -13.39
C PRO A 193 -38.20 -79.83 -13.73
N ALA A 194 -38.06 -81.10 -14.13
CA ALA A 194 -39.18 -82.01 -14.30
C ALA A 194 -39.88 -82.26 -12.96
N LYS A 195 -41.20 -82.06 -12.93
CA LYS A 195 -42.09 -82.52 -11.87
C LYS A 195 -42.37 -84.01 -12.07
N GLU A 196 -42.13 -84.81 -11.03
CA GLU A 196 -42.87 -86.06 -10.74
C GLU A 196 -43.24 -85.99 -9.25
N ARG A 197 -44.50 -85.77 -8.89
CA ARG A 197 -45.61 -86.74 -8.72
C ARG A 197 -45.37 -87.72 -7.58
#